data_AF-A0A3M0A2T3-F1
#
_entry.id   AF-A0A3M0A2T3-F1
#
_cell.length_a   1.000
_cell.length_b   1.000
_cell.length_c   1.000
_cell.angle_alpha   90.00
_cell.angle_beta   90.00
_cell.angle_gamma   90.00
#
_symmetry.space_group_name_H-M   'P 1'
#
loop_
_entity.id
_entity.type
_entity.pdbx_description
1 polymer ?
#
loop_
_entity_poly.entity_id
_entity_poly.type
_entity_poly.pdbx_seq_one_letter_code
_entity_poly.pdbx_strand_id
1 'polypeptide(L)'
;MPLFDKIIIRKINGKDYFVKVIFTNNINTYFKIQDNIFELRVRKDLFETKQVLDFLDSSILLSLNKIEKPKLDIIEEERYFYYFGKKINYIFEKEQRQIYFKIDEKIVRLNCINEDKIKGTIWNFLLPKLEKILTDLVWKYNEKMEIHLKEIKIKINIKKVAWGTNFIKKKLITFARSLAFFSPEIINYVVVHEMCHFFHPNHSKKFWEMVQRFCPNYKELKNNLNNNKFSL
;
A
#
# COMPACT_ATOMS: atom_id res chain seq x y z
N MET A 1 24.62 -29.83 -11.19
CA MET A 1 24.04 -30.29 -9.90
C MET A 1 22.59 -29.84 -9.85
N PRO A 2 21.64 -30.65 -9.37
CA PRO A 2 20.26 -30.18 -9.30
C PRO A 2 20.20 -28.95 -8.38
N LEU A 3 19.51 -27.89 -8.83
CA LEU A 3 19.40 -26.61 -8.10
C LEU A 3 18.57 -26.71 -6.79
N PHE A 4 18.14 -27.91 -6.39
CA PHE A 4 17.26 -28.19 -5.26
C PHE A 4 17.39 -29.65 -4.80
N ASP A 5 17.02 -29.93 -3.55
CA ASP A 5 17.13 -31.26 -2.94
C ASP A 5 15.85 -32.09 -3.08
N LYS A 6 14.68 -31.43 -3.02
CA LYS A 6 13.36 -32.09 -3.13
C LYS A 6 12.31 -31.13 -3.71
N ILE A 7 11.27 -31.67 -4.35
CA ILE A 7 10.04 -30.94 -4.66
C ILE A 7 8.91 -31.51 -3.79
N ILE A 8 8.12 -30.64 -3.19
CA ILE A 8 6.88 -31.00 -2.51
C ILE A 8 5.70 -30.24 -3.10
N ILE A 9 4.50 -30.76 -2.84
CA ILE A 9 3.24 -30.13 -3.21
C ILE A 9 2.54 -29.70 -1.91
N ARG A 10 2.13 -28.43 -1.83
CA ARG A 10 1.26 -27.92 -0.78
C ARG A 10 -0.11 -27.62 -1.37
N LYS A 11 -1.15 -28.14 -0.75
CA LYS A 11 -2.54 -27.89 -1.15
C LYS A 11 -3.10 -26.76 -0.29
N ILE A 12 -3.33 -25.60 -0.90
CA ILE A 12 -3.84 -24.40 -0.23
C ILE A 12 -5.08 -23.92 -0.98
N ASN A 13 -6.20 -23.72 -0.27
CA ASN A 13 -7.50 -23.34 -0.86
C ASN A 13 -7.92 -24.23 -2.05
N GLY A 14 -7.64 -25.54 -1.97
CA GLY A 14 -7.99 -26.51 -2.99
C GLY A 14 -7.08 -26.53 -4.23
N LYS A 15 -6.04 -25.70 -4.29
CA LYS A 15 -5.06 -25.65 -5.39
C LYS A 15 -3.70 -26.18 -4.93
N ASP A 16 -3.03 -26.89 -5.84
CA ASP A 16 -1.71 -27.46 -5.60
C ASP A 16 -0.61 -26.47 -5.99
N TYR A 17 0.36 -26.29 -5.09
CA TYR A 17 1.52 -25.43 -5.26
C TYR A 17 2.81 -26.23 -5.11
N PHE A 18 3.66 -26.16 -6.14
CA PHE A 18 4.96 -26.81 -6.13
C PHE A 18 5.97 -25.95 -5.38
N VAL A 19 6.70 -26.57 -4.45
CA VAL A 19 7.74 -25.92 -3.65
C VAL A 19 9.04 -26.66 -3.83
N LYS A 20 10.07 -25.95 -4.28
CA LYS A 20 11.45 -26.43 -4.26
C LYS A 20 11.98 -26.33 -2.85
N VAL A 21 12.44 -27.44 -2.30
CA VAL A 21 13.06 -27.52 -0.98
C VAL A 21 14.56 -27.63 -1.16
N ILE A 22 15.29 -26.75 -0.49
CA ILE A 22 16.75 -26.77 -0.43
C ILE A 22 17.17 -26.95 1.02
N PHE A 23 17.90 -28.02 1.30
CA PHE A 23 18.45 -28.28 2.60
C PHE A 23 19.70 -27.42 2.81
N THR A 24 19.74 -26.72 3.94
CA THR A 24 20.85 -25.86 4.30
C THR A 24 21.31 -26.17 5.73
N ASN A 25 22.55 -25.79 6.06
CA ASN A 25 23.06 -25.87 7.44
C ASN A 25 22.66 -24.64 8.29
N ASN A 26 21.88 -23.71 7.74
CA ASN A 26 21.46 -22.50 8.44
C ASN A 26 20.40 -22.80 9.50
N ILE A 27 20.51 -22.18 10.67
CA ILE A 27 19.52 -22.31 11.75
C ILE A 27 18.15 -21.76 11.32
N ASN A 28 18.14 -20.71 10.50
CA ASN A 28 16.92 -20.04 10.08
C ASN A 28 16.31 -20.71 8.83
N THR A 29 14.97 -20.79 8.82
CA THR A 29 14.19 -21.17 7.65
C THR A 29 13.86 -19.94 6.82
N TYR A 30 14.03 -20.01 5.50
CA TYR A 30 13.74 -18.92 4.59
C TYR A 30 12.79 -19.37 3.48
N PHE A 31 11.87 -18.47 3.12
CA PHE A 31 10.99 -18.62 1.98
C PHE A 31 11.27 -17.50 0.97
N LYS A 32 11.36 -17.83 -0.31
CA LYS A 32 11.41 -16.84 -1.40
C LYS A 32 10.66 -17.33 -2.64
N ILE A 33 10.39 -16.38 -3.53
CA ILE A 33 9.86 -16.64 -4.86
C ILE A 33 10.98 -16.31 -5.85
N GLN A 34 11.34 -17.25 -6.71
CA GLN A 34 12.32 -17.04 -7.77
C GLN A 34 11.74 -17.61 -9.07
N ASP A 35 11.67 -16.78 -10.11
CA ASP A 35 11.12 -17.16 -11.43
C ASP A 35 9.73 -17.81 -11.33
N ASN A 36 8.83 -17.24 -10.51
CA ASN A 36 7.49 -17.76 -10.20
C ASN A 36 7.45 -19.14 -9.51
N ILE A 37 8.57 -19.62 -8.97
CA ILE A 37 8.65 -20.87 -8.21
C ILE A 37 8.88 -20.56 -6.74
N PHE A 38 8.10 -21.22 -5.87
CA PHE A 38 8.29 -21.15 -4.42
C PHE A 38 9.51 -21.96 -4.00
N GLU A 39 10.41 -21.34 -3.23
CA GLU A 39 11.60 -21.99 -2.70
C GLU A 39 11.62 -21.88 -1.17
N LEU A 40 11.70 -23.04 -0.51
CA LEU A 40 11.90 -23.16 0.93
C LEU A 40 13.35 -23.60 1.19
N ARG A 41 14.11 -22.78 1.91
CA ARG A 41 15.43 -23.12 2.42
C ARG A 41 15.30 -23.47 3.89
N VAL A 42 15.65 -24.69 4.25
CA VAL A 42 15.40 -25.21 5.60
C VAL A 42 16.46 -26.20 6.00
N ARG A 43 16.66 -26.34 7.30
CA ARG A 43 17.48 -27.41 7.87
C ARG A 43 16.78 -28.76 7.72
N LYS A 44 17.52 -29.80 7.33
CA LYS A 44 16.94 -31.11 6.99
C LYS A 44 16.13 -31.72 8.15
N ASP A 45 16.61 -31.55 9.37
CA ASP A 45 15.99 -32.02 10.61
C ASP A 45 14.70 -31.28 10.98
N LEU A 46 14.51 -30.04 10.51
CA LEU A 46 13.35 -29.21 10.84
C LEU A 46 12.24 -29.26 9.80
N PHE A 47 12.50 -29.81 8.61
CA PHE A 47 11.64 -29.69 7.44
C PHE A 47 10.20 -30.18 7.66
N GLU A 48 10.02 -31.30 8.35
CA GLU A 48 8.70 -31.91 8.57
C GLU A 48 8.03 -31.44 9.87
N THR A 49 8.64 -30.49 10.59
CA THR A 49 8.03 -29.94 11.78
C THR A 49 6.79 -29.12 11.42
N LYS A 50 5.75 -29.23 12.25
CA LYS A 50 4.51 -28.46 12.09
C LYS A 50 4.77 -26.96 11.92
N GLN A 51 5.70 -26.41 12.69
CA GLN A 51 6.07 -24.99 12.65
C GLN A 51 6.57 -24.56 11.26
N VAL A 52 7.43 -25.35 10.62
CA VAL A 52 7.96 -25.05 9.28
C VAL A 52 6.87 -25.17 8.22
N LEU A 53 6.00 -26.18 8.34
CA LEU A 53 4.90 -26.40 7.40
C LEU A 53 3.86 -25.27 7.49
N ASP A 54 3.50 -24.85 8.70
CA ASP A 54 2.58 -23.72 8.95
C ASP A 54 3.18 -22.40 8.42
N PHE A 55 4.48 -22.18 8.62
CA PHE A 55 5.22 -21.04 8.05
C PHE A 55 5.21 -21.07 6.52
N LEU A 56 5.44 -22.23 5.91
CA LEU A 56 5.44 -22.40 4.47
C LEU A 56 4.06 -22.07 3.87
N ASP A 57 2.99 -22.64 4.42
CA ASP A 57 1.63 -22.40 3.92
C ASP A 57 1.22 -20.94 4.04
N SER A 58 1.52 -20.33 5.19
CA SER A 58 1.29 -18.90 5.41
C SER A 58 2.08 -18.05 4.42
N SER A 59 3.34 -18.41 4.14
CA SER A 59 4.21 -17.71 3.20
C SER A 59 3.74 -17.84 1.75
N ILE A 60 3.27 -19.02 1.33
CA ILE A 60 2.67 -19.25 0.01
C ILE A 60 1.40 -18.41 -0.12
N LEU A 61 0.50 -18.46 0.87
CA LEU A 61 -0.74 -17.68 0.84
C LEU A 61 -0.47 -16.17 0.74
N LEU A 62 0.49 -15.67 1.52
CA LEU A 62 0.95 -14.27 1.45
C LEU A 62 1.58 -13.92 0.09
N SER A 63 2.22 -14.88 -0.56
CA SER A 63 2.89 -14.71 -1.85
C SER A 63 1.94 -14.76 -3.04
N LEU A 64 0.88 -15.54 -2.94
CA LEU A 64 -0.20 -15.54 -3.93
C LEU A 64 -0.97 -14.23 -3.93
N ASN A 65 -1.12 -13.61 -2.76
CA ASN A 65 -1.62 -12.23 -2.65
C ASN A 65 -0.61 -11.17 -3.17
N LYS A 66 0.61 -11.57 -3.53
CA LYS A 66 1.63 -10.72 -4.18
C LYS A 66 1.72 -10.95 -5.71
N ILE A 67 0.88 -11.79 -6.31
CA ILE A 67 0.66 -11.78 -7.77
C ILE A 67 0.35 -10.32 -8.16
N GLU A 68 1.12 -9.79 -9.12
CA GLU A 68 1.50 -8.38 -9.25
C GLU A 68 0.51 -7.38 -8.64
N LYS A 69 0.88 -6.82 -7.48
CA LYS A 69 0.11 -5.72 -6.89
C LYS A 69 0.02 -4.58 -7.91
N PRO A 70 -1.16 -3.97 -8.10
CA PRO A 70 -1.30 -2.82 -8.97
C PRO A 70 -0.22 -1.78 -8.65
N LYS A 71 0.44 -1.28 -9.70
CA LYS A 71 1.50 -0.28 -9.56
C LYS A 71 0.92 0.98 -8.91
N LEU A 72 1.63 1.52 -7.92
CA LEU A 72 1.31 2.79 -7.28
C LEU A 72 1.80 3.95 -8.15
N ASP A 73 1.29 4.02 -9.37
CA ASP A 73 1.74 5.00 -10.34
C ASP A 73 0.68 5.35 -11.39
N ILE A 74 0.99 6.37 -12.19
CA ILE A 74 0.31 6.65 -13.45
C ILE A 74 0.85 5.66 -14.48
N ILE A 75 -0.04 4.94 -15.16
CA ILE A 75 0.29 3.90 -16.13
C ILE A 75 0.16 4.51 -17.52
N GLU A 76 1.31 4.83 -18.12
CA GLU A 76 1.37 5.60 -19.37
C GLU A 76 1.13 4.71 -20.59
N GLU A 77 1.50 3.43 -20.52
CA GLU A 77 1.30 2.45 -21.58
C GLU A 77 -0.18 2.12 -21.78
N GLU A 78 -0.92 2.00 -20.68
CA GLU A 78 -2.36 1.68 -20.68
C GLU A 78 -3.23 2.94 -20.47
N ARG A 79 -2.62 4.14 -20.42
CA ARG A 79 -3.27 5.45 -20.31
C ARG A 79 -4.31 5.55 -19.18
N TYR A 80 -3.95 5.12 -17.98
CA TYR A 80 -4.81 5.29 -16.79
C TYR A 80 -4.05 5.63 -15.51
N PHE A 81 -4.78 6.11 -14.52
CA PHE A 81 -4.34 6.26 -13.15
C PHE A 81 -5.51 6.00 -12.20
N TYR A 82 -5.25 5.88 -10.90
CA TYR A 82 -6.33 5.84 -9.91
C TYR A 82 -6.56 7.23 -9.33
N TYR A 83 -7.82 7.58 -9.07
CA TYR A 83 -8.21 8.82 -8.43
C TYR A 83 -9.16 8.48 -7.29
N PHE A 84 -8.63 8.54 -6.07
CA PHE A 84 -9.35 8.21 -4.84
C PHE A 84 -10.16 6.90 -4.93
N GLY A 85 -9.48 5.84 -5.37
CA GLY A 85 -10.04 4.50 -5.52
C GLY A 85 -10.71 4.20 -6.86
N LYS A 86 -11.00 5.21 -7.68
CA LYS A 86 -11.60 5.03 -9.01
C LYS A 86 -10.53 4.93 -10.09
N LYS A 87 -10.61 3.94 -10.98
CA LYS A 87 -9.74 3.88 -12.17
C LYS A 87 -10.19 4.96 -13.16
N ILE A 88 -9.28 5.84 -13.55
CA ILE A 88 -9.51 6.93 -14.51
C ILE A 88 -8.64 6.71 -15.73
N ASN A 89 -9.27 6.54 -16.88
CA ASN A 89 -8.59 6.54 -18.18
C ASN A 89 -8.43 7.98 -18.65
N TYR A 90 -7.32 8.27 -19.31
CA TYR A 90 -7.04 9.58 -19.88
C TYR A 90 -6.65 9.48 -21.36
N ILE A 91 -6.83 10.58 -22.08
CA ILE A 91 -6.39 10.75 -23.47
C ILE A 91 -5.38 11.89 -23.47
N PHE A 92 -4.26 11.72 -24.17
CA PHE A 92 -3.34 12.81 -24.48
C PHE A 92 -3.46 13.16 -25.96
N GLU A 93 -3.84 14.41 -26.25
CA GLU A 93 -3.97 14.95 -27.59
C GLU A 93 -2.74 15.81 -27.91
N LYS A 94 -1.87 15.28 -28.77
CA LYS A 94 -0.56 15.86 -29.06
C LYS A 94 -0.65 17.24 -29.72
N GLU A 95 -1.59 17.43 -30.64
CA GLU A 95 -1.76 18.69 -31.38
C GLU A 95 -2.22 19.83 -30.45
N GLN A 96 -3.18 19.55 -29.58
CA GLN A 96 -3.69 20.53 -28.62
C GLN A 96 -2.82 20.65 -27.36
N ARG A 97 -1.88 19.71 -27.15
CA ARG A 97 -1.03 19.62 -25.96
C ARG A 97 -1.88 19.55 -24.69
N GLN A 98 -2.90 18.69 -24.73
CA GLN A 98 -3.88 18.55 -23.65
C GLN A 98 -4.07 17.09 -23.22
N ILE A 99 -4.30 16.91 -21.92
CA ILE A 99 -4.78 15.65 -21.33
C ILE A 99 -6.25 15.82 -20.97
N TYR A 100 -7.06 14.84 -21.34
CA TYR A 100 -8.48 14.78 -21.03
C TYR A 100 -8.79 13.54 -20.21
N PHE A 101 -9.65 13.67 -19.20
CA PHE A 101 -10.24 12.54 -18.49
C PHE A 101 -11.57 12.95 -17.85
N LYS A 102 -12.35 11.96 -17.41
CA LYS A 102 -13.68 12.16 -16.83
C LYS A 102 -13.66 11.80 -15.34
N ILE A 103 -14.21 12.68 -14.50
CA ILE A 103 -14.44 12.43 -13.06
C ILE A 103 -15.88 12.84 -12.77
N ASP A 104 -16.67 11.91 -12.23
CA ASP A 104 -18.07 12.14 -11.82
C ASP A 104 -18.87 12.92 -12.88
N GLU A 105 -18.88 12.38 -14.10
CA GLU A 105 -19.54 12.97 -15.27
C GLU A 105 -18.94 14.27 -15.84
N LYS A 106 -17.91 14.84 -15.21
CA LYS A 106 -17.26 16.08 -15.65
C LYS A 106 -15.95 15.81 -16.38
N ILE A 107 -15.77 16.47 -17.53
CA ILE A 107 -14.51 16.45 -18.28
C ILE A 107 -13.51 17.39 -17.61
N VAL A 108 -12.34 16.85 -17.29
CA VAL A 108 -11.16 17.61 -16.86
C VAL A 108 -10.21 17.75 -18.05
N ARG A 109 -9.67 18.95 -18.22
CA ARG A 109 -8.68 19.30 -19.26
C ARG A 109 -7.43 19.84 -18.58
N LEU A 110 -6.27 19.26 -18.88
CA LEU A 110 -4.97 19.72 -18.37
C LEU A 110 -4.04 20.04 -19.52
N ASN A 111 -3.34 21.17 -19.45
CA ASN A 111 -2.28 21.47 -20.41
C ASN A 111 -1.07 20.58 -20.13
N CYS A 112 -0.60 19.86 -21.15
CA CYS A 112 0.57 18.98 -21.07
C CYS A 112 1.47 19.19 -22.29
N ILE A 113 2.69 19.66 -22.05
CA ILE A 113 3.61 20.13 -23.09
C ILE A 113 3.90 19.05 -24.14
N ASN A 114 4.12 17.80 -23.70
CA ASN A 114 4.43 16.63 -24.51
C ASN A 114 4.19 15.35 -23.69
N GLU A 115 4.43 14.17 -24.27
CA GLU A 115 4.21 12.88 -23.61
C GLU A 115 5.08 12.70 -22.36
N ASP A 116 6.34 13.13 -22.38
CA ASP A 116 7.26 13.01 -21.24
C ASP A 116 6.79 13.78 -19.98
N LYS A 117 5.86 14.72 -20.14
CA LYS A 117 5.28 15.51 -19.05
C LYS A 117 3.93 15.00 -18.57
N ILE A 118 3.36 13.95 -19.15
CA ILE A 118 2.02 13.45 -18.78
C ILE A 118 1.96 13.10 -17.30
N LYS A 119 2.90 12.28 -16.85
CA LYS A 119 3.00 11.86 -15.44
C LYS A 119 3.07 13.04 -14.48
N GLY A 120 3.96 13.99 -14.76
CA GLY A 120 4.11 15.21 -13.95
C GLY A 120 2.83 16.05 -13.93
N THR A 121 2.18 16.19 -15.08
CA THR A 121 0.95 16.97 -15.24
C THR A 121 -0.20 16.38 -14.43
N ILE A 122 -0.38 15.05 -14.48
CA ILE A 122 -1.41 14.37 -13.68
C ILE A 122 -1.08 14.46 -12.19
N TRP A 123 0.19 14.32 -11.78
CA TRP A 123 0.58 14.53 -10.37
C TRP A 123 0.27 15.96 -9.89
N ASN A 124 0.50 16.98 -10.71
CA ASN A 124 0.16 18.37 -10.39
C ASN A 124 -1.36 18.56 -10.21
N PHE A 125 -2.17 17.75 -10.89
CA PHE A 125 -3.62 17.71 -10.68
C PHE A 125 -4.03 16.97 -9.40
N LEU A 126 -3.34 15.87 -9.05
CA LEU A 126 -3.66 15.01 -7.91
C LEU A 126 -3.25 15.60 -6.56
N LEU A 127 -2.04 16.16 -6.47
CA LEU A 127 -1.43 16.56 -5.19
C LEU A 127 -2.27 17.58 -4.41
N PRO A 128 -2.77 18.68 -5.00
CA PRO A 128 -3.57 19.65 -4.27
C PRO A 128 -4.88 19.06 -3.72
N LYS A 129 -5.46 18.07 -4.41
CA LYS A 129 -6.68 17.39 -3.98
C LYS A 129 -6.42 16.48 -2.80
N LEU A 130 -5.33 15.71 -2.86
CA LEU A 130 -4.90 14.88 -1.74
C LEU A 130 -4.56 15.76 -0.53
N GLU A 131 -3.85 16.86 -0.72
CA GLU A 131 -3.51 17.81 0.34
C GLU A 131 -4.74 18.38 1.04
N LYS A 132 -5.77 18.76 0.27
CA LYS A 132 -7.04 19.20 0.84
C LYS A 132 -7.67 18.13 1.73
N ILE A 133 -7.82 16.89 1.24
CA ILE A 133 -8.40 15.79 2.01
C ILE A 133 -7.59 15.50 3.28
N LEU A 134 -6.26 15.43 3.17
CA LEU A 134 -5.39 15.17 4.32
C LEU A 134 -5.51 16.29 5.36
N THR A 135 -5.51 17.55 4.93
CA THR A 135 -5.68 18.71 5.81
C THR A 135 -7.00 18.67 6.54
N ASP A 136 -8.11 18.47 5.82
CA ASP A 136 -9.45 18.42 6.38
C ASP A 136 -9.58 17.28 7.42
N LEU A 137 -9.03 16.10 7.10
CA LEU A 137 -9.05 14.95 8.01
C LEU A 137 -8.16 15.15 9.23
N VAL A 138 -6.94 15.69 9.07
CA VAL A 138 -6.02 15.94 10.19
C VAL A 138 -6.66 16.92 11.17
N TRP A 139 -7.25 18.02 10.69
CA TRP A 139 -7.92 18.98 11.57
C TRP A 139 -9.19 18.42 12.20
N LYS A 140 -9.99 17.66 11.45
CA LYS A 140 -11.14 16.93 11.99
C LYS A 140 -10.75 16.04 13.17
N TYR A 141 -9.64 15.30 13.06
CA TYR A 141 -9.18 14.42 14.13
C TYR A 141 -8.38 15.13 15.22
N ASN A 142 -7.80 16.30 14.96
CA ASN A 142 -7.21 17.16 16.00
C ASN A 142 -8.27 17.55 17.03
N GLU A 143 -9.47 17.90 16.56
CA GLU A 143 -10.61 18.21 17.41
C GLU A 143 -11.27 16.94 17.96
N LYS A 144 -11.61 15.97 17.11
CA LYS A 144 -12.36 14.76 17.51
C LYS A 144 -11.60 13.88 18.51
N MET A 145 -10.27 13.92 18.51
CA MET A 145 -9.44 13.19 19.47
C MET A 145 -8.96 14.06 20.63
N GLU A 146 -9.39 15.33 20.73
CA GLU A 146 -9.01 16.27 21.79
C GLU A 146 -7.49 16.49 21.90
N ILE A 147 -6.79 16.55 20.77
CA ILE A 147 -5.34 16.84 20.72
C ILE A 147 -5.08 18.35 20.86
N HIS A 148 -5.98 19.17 20.30
CA HIS A 148 -5.99 20.63 20.40
C HIS A 148 -4.66 21.33 20.05
N LEU A 149 -3.94 20.82 19.04
CA LEU A 149 -2.77 21.52 18.52
C LEU A 149 -3.20 22.78 17.77
N LYS A 150 -2.51 23.89 18.06
CA LYS A 150 -2.70 25.17 17.34
C LYS A 150 -2.05 25.19 15.97
N GLU A 151 -1.11 24.29 15.72
CA GLU A 151 -0.36 24.20 14.45
C GLU A 151 0.03 22.74 14.20
N ILE A 152 -0.25 22.27 12.98
CA ILE A 152 0.22 20.99 12.45
C ILE A 152 0.71 21.21 11.02
N LYS A 153 1.96 20.85 10.74
CA LYS A 153 2.54 20.86 9.41
C LYS A 153 2.20 19.55 8.71
N ILE A 154 1.70 19.64 7.49
CA ILE A 154 1.39 18.48 6.65
C ILE A 154 2.30 18.53 5.44
N LYS A 155 2.95 17.42 5.11
CA LYS A 155 3.77 17.28 3.90
C LYS A 155 3.41 16.02 3.14
N ILE A 156 3.43 16.10 1.82
CA ILE A 156 3.23 14.95 0.93
C ILE A 156 4.56 14.66 0.23
N ASN A 157 5.06 13.43 0.37
CA ASN A 157 6.35 13.01 -0.19
C ASN A 157 6.25 11.70 -0.96
N ILE A 158 7.26 11.40 -1.76
CA ILE A 158 7.47 10.05 -2.30
C ILE A 158 8.03 9.19 -1.17
N LYS A 159 7.25 8.22 -0.70
CA LYS A 159 7.67 7.23 0.31
C LYS A 159 7.61 5.83 -0.28
N LYS A 160 8.64 5.02 0.00
CA LYS A 160 8.73 3.62 -0.44
C LYS A 160 8.35 2.60 0.65
N VAL A 161 8.43 3.01 1.91
CA VAL A 161 8.40 2.08 3.07
C VAL A 161 7.18 2.31 3.98
N ALA A 162 6.68 3.54 4.05
CA ALA A 162 5.58 3.91 4.95
C ALA A 162 4.54 4.78 4.23
N TRP A 163 3.28 4.65 4.65
CA TRP A 163 2.15 5.44 4.13
C TRP A 163 2.02 6.80 4.81
N GLY A 164 2.47 6.88 6.07
CA GLY A 164 2.53 8.09 6.88
C GLY A 164 3.71 8.04 7.85
N THR A 165 4.06 9.19 8.42
CA THR A 165 4.99 9.29 9.56
C THR A 165 4.68 10.57 10.34
N ASN A 166 4.39 10.44 11.63
CA ASN A 166 4.18 11.54 12.56
C ASN A 166 5.46 11.88 13.34
N PHE A 167 6.02 13.07 13.09
CA PHE A 167 7.11 13.65 13.87
C PHE A 167 6.54 14.58 14.95
N ILE A 168 6.09 13.99 16.06
CA ILE A 168 5.37 14.67 17.15
C ILE A 168 6.08 15.94 17.63
N LYS A 169 7.38 15.86 17.95
CA LYS A 169 8.18 17.02 18.43
C LYS A 169 8.23 18.18 17.42
N LYS A 170 8.11 17.89 16.12
CA LYS A 170 8.13 18.87 15.04
C LYS A 170 6.73 19.31 14.62
N LYS A 171 5.67 18.76 15.24
CA LYS A 171 4.27 18.90 14.83
C LYS A 171 4.10 18.71 13.32
N LEU A 172 4.77 17.70 12.78
CA LEU A 172 4.87 17.46 11.34
C LEU A 172 4.39 16.05 11.02
N ILE A 173 3.35 15.93 10.20
CA ILE A 173 2.91 14.66 9.64
C ILE A 173 3.28 14.62 8.17
N THR A 174 3.95 13.54 7.76
CA THR A 174 4.35 13.32 6.37
C THR A 174 3.59 12.15 5.80
N PHE A 175 2.89 12.34 4.68
CA PHE A 175 2.10 11.31 4.00
C PHE A 175 2.72 10.91 2.66
N ALA A 176 2.48 9.67 2.23
CA ALA A 176 2.88 9.19 0.92
C ALA A 176 1.95 9.76 -0.17
N ARG A 177 2.51 10.29 -1.27
CA ARG A 177 1.70 10.80 -2.39
C ARG A 177 0.79 9.75 -3.04
N SER A 178 1.20 8.47 -2.98
CA SER A 178 0.45 7.34 -3.52
C SER A 178 -0.90 7.14 -2.83
N LEU A 179 -1.15 7.78 -1.68
CA LEU A 179 -2.48 7.84 -1.07
C LEU A 179 -3.52 8.47 -2.01
N ALA A 180 -3.12 9.29 -3.00
CA ALA A 180 -4.02 9.83 -4.02
C ALA A 180 -4.76 8.75 -4.83
N PHE A 181 -4.23 7.52 -4.84
CA PHE A 181 -4.79 6.39 -5.57
C PHE A 181 -5.83 5.60 -4.77
N PHE A 182 -5.84 5.72 -3.44
CA PHE A 182 -6.69 4.93 -2.56
C PHE A 182 -7.99 5.66 -2.22
N SER A 183 -9.02 4.89 -1.89
CA SER A 183 -10.32 5.42 -1.51
C SER A 183 -10.22 6.39 -0.32
N PRO A 184 -11.17 7.34 -0.19
CA PRO A 184 -11.20 8.26 0.95
C PRO A 184 -11.18 7.57 2.32
N GLU A 185 -11.76 6.37 2.44
CA GLU A 185 -11.77 5.59 3.68
C GLU A 185 -10.39 5.06 4.05
N ILE A 186 -9.61 4.62 3.06
CA ILE A 186 -8.22 4.21 3.27
C ILE A 186 -7.37 5.43 3.66
N ILE A 187 -7.56 6.57 3.00
CA ILE A 187 -6.88 7.83 3.38
C ILE A 187 -7.24 8.21 4.83
N ASN A 188 -8.52 8.13 5.19
CA ASN A 188 -9.01 8.38 6.54
C ASN A 188 -8.35 7.45 7.56
N TYR A 189 -8.23 6.15 7.27
CA TYR A 189 -7.52 5.21 8.12
C TYR A 189 -6.05 5.61 8.34
N VAL A 190 -5.34 6.00 7.29
CA VAL A 190 -3.93 6.42 7.41
C VAL A 190 -3.82 7.69 8.25
N VAL A 191 -4.73 8.66 8.09
CA VAL A 191 -4.76 9.85 8.96
C VAL A 191 -5.03 9.46 10.42
N VAL A 192 -6.05 8.64 10.70
CA VAL A 192 -6.34 8.16 12.06
C VAL A 192 -5.12 7.47 12.68
N HIS A 193 -4.43 6.64 11.89
CA HIS A 193 -3.21 5.95 12.33
C HIS A 193 -2.13 6.94 12.78
N GLU A 194 -1.81 7.93 11.94
CA GLU A 194 -0.81 8.94 12.27
C GLU A 194 -1.25 9.83 13.44
N MET A 195 -2.54 10.14 13.57
CA MET A 195 -3.08 10.95 14.68
C MET A 195 -3.03 10.20 16.01
N CYS A 196 -3.23 8.88 16.02
CA CYS A 196 -3.10 8.06 17.24
C CYS A 196 -1.68 8.08 17.83
N HIS A 197 -0.65 8.38 17.03
CA HIS A 197 0.73 8.49 17.52
C HIS A 197 0.94 9.63 18.52
N PHE A 198 0.07 10.65 18.56
CA PHE A 198 0.14 11.68 19.60
C PHE A 198 -0.09 11.14 21.02
N PHE A 199 -0.79 10.00 21.15
CA PHE A 199 -1.08 9.35 22.44
C PHE A 199 -0.22 8.12 22.68
N HIS A 200 0.03 7.36 21.61
CA HIS A 200 0.70 6.07 21.67
C HIS A 200 1.80 5.99 20.61
N PRO A 201 3.08 6.19 20.96
CA PRO A 201 4.17 6.27 19.97
C PRO A 201 4.47 4.91 19.30
N ASN A 202 4.13 3.81 19.96
CA ASN A 202 4.35 2.45 19.47
C ASN A 202 3.02 1.77 19.15
N HIS A 203 3.01 0.84 18.18
CA HIS A 203 1.86 0.02 17.77
C HIS A 203 1.42 -1.04 18.80
N SER A 204 1.36 -0.65 20.07
CA SER A 204 0.89 -1.45 21.21
C SER A 204 -0.60 -1.78 21.12
N LYS A 205 -1.08 -2.63 22.03
CA LYS A 205 -2.52 -2.94 22.13
C LYS A 205 -3.38 -1.66 22.27
N LYS A 206 -2.97 -0.74 23.15
CA LYS A 206 -3.66 0.55 23.38
C LYS A 206 -3.70 1.42 22.12
N PHE A 207 -2.63 1.41 21.31
CA PHE A 207 -2.62 2.09 20.02
C PHE A 207 -3.70 1.55 19.09
N TRP A 208 -3.79 0.23 18.93
CA TRP A 208 -4.78 -0.36 18.03
C TRP A 208 -6.21 -0.24 18.55
N GLU A 209 -6.42 -0.28 19.87
CA GLU A 209 -7.72 0.03 20.49
C GLU A 209 -8.16 1.46 20.15
N MET A 210 -7.24 2.43 20.21
CA MET A 210 -7.52 3.81 19.84
C MET A 210 -7.81 3.95 18.34
N VAL A 211 -7.01 3.32 17.47
CA VAL A 211 -7.29 3.31 16.02
C VAL A 211 -8.68 2.74 15.75
N GLN A 212 -9.04 1.62 16.38
CA GLN A 212 -10.35 0.99 16.22
C GLN A 212 -11.49 1.89 16.69
N ARG A 213 -11.31 2.63 17.79
CA ARG A 213 -12.31 3.59 18.29
C ARG A 213 -12.67 4.66 17.25
N PHE A 214 -11.71 5.15 16.48
CA PHE A 214 -11.93 6.20 15.49
C PHE A 214 -12.09 5.69 14.05
N CYS A 215 -11.74 4.43 13.80
CA CYS A 215 -11.84 3.74 12.53
C CYS A 215 -12.16 2.24 12.77
N PRO A 216 -13.44 1.88 13.01
CA PRO A 216 -13.80 0.51 13.43
C PRO A 216 -13.41 -0.59 12.44
N ASN A 217 -13.44 -0.28 11.13
CA ASN A 217 -13.08 -1.19 10.04
C ASN A 217 -11.58 -1.15 9.68
N TYR A 218 -10.69 -0.61 10.54
CA TYR A 218 -9.27 -0.41 10.21
C TYR A 218 -8.54 -1.68 9.76
N LYS A 219 -8.94 -2.87 10.24
CA LYS A 219 -8.28 -4.14 9.87
C LYS A 219 -8.44 -4.43 8.38
N GLU A 220 -9.64 -4.22 7.86
CA GLU A 220 -9.95 -4.37 6.44
C GLU A 220 -9.22 -3.32 5.62
N LEU A 221 -9.30 -2.04 6.04
CA LEU A 221 -8.62 -0.93 5.36
C LEU A 221 -7.10 -1.12 5.32
N LYS A 222 -6.50 -1.59 6.41
CA LYS A 222 -5.08 -1.96 6.49
C LYS A 222 -4.75 -3.09 5.52
N ASN A 223 -5.60 -4.10 5.42
CA ASN A 223 -5.41 -5.20 4.48
C ASN A 223 -5.51 -4.70 3.02
N ASN A 224 -6.48 -3.85 2.71
CA ASN A 224 -6.65 -3.27 1.38
C ASN A 224 -5.43 -2.41 1.00
N LEU A 225 -4.98 -1.55 1.90
CA LEU A 225 -3.78 -0.72 1.74
C LEU A 225 -2.52 -1.58 1.50
N ASN A 226 -2.33 -2.65 2.27
CA ASN A 226 -1.19 -3.55 2.12
C ASN A 226 -1.20 -4.32 0.79
N ASN A 227 -2.36 -4.53 0.19
CA ASN A 227 -2.53 -5.29 -1.05
C ASN A 227 -2.78 -4.39 -2.28
N ASN A 228 -2.57 -3.06 -2.14
CA ASN A 228 -2.86 -2.07 -3.20
C ASN A 228 -4.28 -2.20 -3.77
N LYS A 229 -5.26 -2.55 -2.92
CA LYS A 229 -6.67 -2.46 -3.27
C LYS A 229 -7.11 -1.01 -3.14
N PHE A 230 -7.35 -0.38 -4.28
CA PHE A 230 -7.59 1.06 -4.36
C PHE A 230 -9.02 1.45 -3.97
N SER A 231 -10.01 0.60 -4.27
CA SER A 231 -11.39 0.76 -3.84
C SER A 231 -11.70 -0.10 -2.61
N LEU A 232 -12.80 0.24 -1.94
CA LEU A 232 -13.51 -0.70 -1.05
C LEU A 232 -14.31 -1.70 -1.87
#